data_AF-A0A6M0CB03-F1
#
_entry.id   AF-A0A6M0CB03-F1
#
_cell.length_a   1.000
_cell.length_b   1.000
_cell.length_c   1.000
_cell.angle_alpha   90.00
_cell.angle_beta   90.00
_cell.angle_gamma   90.00
#
_symmetry.space_group_name_H-M   'P 1'
#
loop_
_entity.id
_entity.type
_entity.pdbx_description
1 polymer ?
#
loop_
_entity_poly.entity_id
_entity_poly.type
_entity_poly.pdbx_seq_one_letter_code
_entity_poly.pdbx_strand_id
1 'polypeptide(L)'
;SREFIDRSAPNPELCVQYGASAMVMDMRVFLTLNPFNVYVSQPAIEPGCVLRSNNWAILEQRRLIDNEQVRDCKNRMNTFGFTGPLEGDPEIDCIYQNDSAKNMFLNQPGIGIPPESDRF
;
A
#
# COMPACT_ATOMS: atom_id res chain seq x y z
N SER A 1 -11.81 -15.01 -5.61
CA SER A 1 -12.14 -14.94 -4.17
C SER A 1 -10.93 -14.36 -3.44
N ARG A 2 -11.11 -13.72 -2.27
CA ARG A 2 -10.03 -13.12 -1.46
C ARG A 2 -8.84 -14.06 -1.23
N GLU A 3 -9.15 -15.33 -1.00
CA GLU A 3 -8.19 -16.42 -0.83
C GLU A 3 -7.19 -16.58 -1.99
N PHE A 4 -7.58 -16.26 -3.23
CA PHE A 4 -6.66 -16.29 -4.37
C PHE A 4 -5.59 -15.18 -4.28
N ILE A 5 -6.00 -13.98 -3.84
CA ILE A 5 -5.09 -12.84 -3.65
C ILE A 5 -4.15 -13.16 -2.49
N ASP A 6 -4.69 -13.69 -1.39
CA ASP A 6 -3.90 -14.03 -0.21
C ASP A 6 -2.82 -15.07 -0.51
N ARG A 7 -3.14 -16.11 -1.29
CA ARG A 7 -2.17 -17.13 -1.69
C ARG A 7 -1.16 -16.66 -2.72
N SER A 8 -1.48 -15.59 -3.47
CA SER A 8 -0.60 -15.07 -4.53
C SER A 8 0.31 -13.95 -4.02
N ALA A 9 0.04 -13.39 -2.83
CA ALA A 9 0.84 -12.33 -2.22
C ALA A 9 2.32 -12.77 -2.06
N PRO A 10 3.27 -11.84 -2.13
CA PRO A 10 4.63 -12.14 -1.73
C PRO A 10 4.67 -12.49 -0.24
N ASN A 11 5.36 -13.57 0.10
CA ASN A 11 5.41 -14.14 1.46
C ASN A 11 4.00 -14.25 2.10
N PRO A 12 3.10 -15.13 1.59
CA PRO A 12 1.68 -15.17 1.96
C PRO A 12 1.41 -15.21 3.46
N GLU A 13 2.11 -16.07 4.21
CA GLU A 13 1.92 -16.23 5.65
C GLU A 13 2.30 -14.96 6.41
N LEU A 14 3.44 -14.37 6.02
CA LEU A 14 3.92 -13.11 6.59
C LEU A 14 2.92 -11.99 6.29
N CYS A 15 2.45 -11.92 5.04
CA CYS A 15 1.54 -10.88 4.62
C CYS A 15 0.21 -10.93 5.38
N VAL A 16 -0.40 -12.11 5.52
CA VAL A 16 -1.62 -12.29 6.30
C VAL A 16 -1.40 -11.95 7.79
N GLN A 17 -0.25 -12.35 8.35
CA GLN A 17 0.04 -12.16 9.78
C GLN A 17 0.39 -10.71 10.14
N TYR A 18 1.11 -10.00 9.28
CA TYR A 18 1.69 -8.69 9.62
C TYR A 18 1.19 -7.53 8.74
N GLY A 19 0.36 -7.82 7.74
CA GLY A 19 -0.14 -6.85 6.77
C GLY A 19 -1.47 -7.26 6.13
N ALA A 20 -1.62 -6.93 4.86
CA ALA A 20 -2.74 -7.29 4.01
C ALA A 20 -2.26 -7.52 2.57
N SER A 21 -2.75 -8.60 1.95
CA SER A 21 -2.51 -8.93 0.56
C SER A 21 -3.09 -7.84 -0.34
N ALA A 22 -2.33 -7.44 -1.36
CA ALA A 22 -2.67 -6.35 -2.24
C ALA A 22 -2.52 -6.73 -3.72
N MET A 23 -3.25 -6.02 -4.56
CA MET A 23 -2.99 -5.96 -6.00
C MET A 23 -2.31 -4.63 -6.28
N VAL A 24 -1.04 -4.68 -6.67
CA VAL A 24 -0.27 -3.50 -7.04
C VAL A 24 -0.50 -3.25 -8.52
N MET A 25 -0.73 -1.98 -8.88
CA MET A 25 -1.09 -1.59 -10.24
C MET A 25 -0.23 -0.43 -10.70
N ASP A 26 0.52 -0.64 -11.78
CA ASP A 26 1.29 0.40 -12.44
C ASP A 26 0.58 0.87 -13.69
N MET A 27 0.19 2.15 -13.69
CA MET A 27 -0.44 2.78 -14.84
C MET A 27 0.09 4.20 -15.07
N ARG A 28 0.04 4.64 -16.31
CA ARG A 28 0.35 6.00 -16.70
C ARG A 28 -0.93 6.75 -17.00
N VAL A 29 -1.08 7.91 -16.37
CA VAL A 29 -2.16 8.86 -16.65
C VAL A 29 -1.55 10.03 -17.43
N PHE A 30 -2.04 10.27 -18.64
CA PHE A 30 -1.61 11.37 -19.50
C PHE A 30 -2.66 12.48 -19.46
N LEU A 31 -2.22 13.69 -19.09
CA LEU A 31 -3.03 14.90 -19.06
C LEU A 31 -2.50 15.86 -20.12
N THR A 32 -3.33 16.19 -21.12
CA THR A 32 -3.04 17.29 -22.05
C THR A 32 -3.79 18.53 -21.58
N LEU A 33 -3.23 19.73 -21.78
CA LEU A 33 -3.84 21.00 -21.32
C LEU A 33 -4.41 21.85 -22.46
N ASN A 34 -4.04 21.57 -23.72
CA ASN A 34 -4.57 22.28 -24.88
C ASN A 34 -4.48 21.41 -26.15
N PRO A 35 -5.59 20.76 -26.59
CA PRO A 35 -6.87 20.65 -25.89
C PRO A 35 -6.75 19.83 -24.59
N PHE A 36 -7.66 20.03 -23.63
CA PHE A 36 -7.66 19.25 -22.39
C PHE A 36 -8.19 17.83 -22.62
N ASN A 37 -7.38 16.81 -22.35
CA ASN A 37 -7.76 15.39 -22.45
C ASN A 37 -7.05 14.55 -21.38
N VAL A 38 -7.66 13.42 -21.03
CA VAL A 38 -7.12 12.43 -20.11
C VAL A 38 -7.06 11.07 -20.80
N TYR A 39 -5.89 10.44 -20.78
CA TYR A 39 -5.69 9.08 -21.30
C TYR A 39 -5.06 8.20 -20.21
N VAL A 40 -5.45 6.93 -20.16
CA VAL A 40 -4.93 5.96 -19.19
C VAL A 40 -4.37 4.77 -19.95
N SER A 41 -3.15 4.35 -19.62
CA SER A 41 -2.56 3.13 -20.18
C SER A 41 -3.21 1.89 -19.59
N GLN A 42 -3.10 0.75 -20.27
CA GLN A 42 -3.40 -0.54 -19.65
C GLN A 42 -2.50 -0.73 -18.42
N PRO A 43 -3.05 -1.04 -17.23
CA PRO A 43 -2.25 -1.26 -16.03
C PRO A 43 -1.51 -2.60 -16.10
N ALA A 44 -0.27 -2.63 -15.64
CA ALA A 44 0.37 -3.88 -15.21
C ALA A 44 -0.12 -4.18 -13.79
N ILE A 45 -0.47 -5.44 -13.51
CA ILE A 45 -0.97 -5.86 -12.19
C ILE A 45 -0.08 -6.97 -11.66
N GLU A 46 0.37 -6.82 -10.43
CA GLU A 46 1.14 -7.83 -9.72
C GLU A 46 0.68 -7.99 -8.26
N PRO A 47 0.90 -9.18 -7.66
CA PRO A 47 0.59 -9.37 -6.26
C PRO A 47 1.59 -8.61 -5.38
N GLY A 48 1.07 -7.95 -4.35
CA GLY A 48 1.87 -7.26 -3.35
C GLY A 48 1.36 -7.49 -1.95
N CYS A 49 2.05 -6.89 -0.99
CA CYS A 49 1.67 -6.89 0.40
C CYS A 49 1.83 -5.51 0.99
N VAL A 50 0.84 -5.04 1.75
CA VAL A 50 0.93 -3.80 2.53
C VAL A 50 1.11 -4.18 4.00
N LEU A 51 2.20 -3.74 4.61
CA LEU A 51 2.47 -4.00 6.02
C LEU A 51 1.66 -3.07 6.93
N ARG A 52 1.32 -3.54 8.12
CA ARG A 52 0.83 -2.66 9.20
C ARG A 52 1.97 -1.82 9.76
N SER A 53 1.67 -0.59 10.16
CA SER A 53 2.67 0.40 10.63
C SER A 53 3.52 -0.04 11.82
N ASN A 54 3.00 -0.95 12.65
CA ASN A 54 3.71 -1.50 13.80
C ASN A 54 4.65 -2.68 13.47
N ASN A 55 4.64 -3.16 12.22
CA ASN A 55 5.40 -4.35 11.80
C ASN A 55 6.57 -4.04 10.84
N TRP A 56 6.93 -2.77 10.65
CA TRP A 56 8.03 -2.38 9.74
C TRP A 56 9.40 -2.89 10.16
N ALA A 57 9.57 -3.21 11.45
CA ALA A 57 10.80 -3.79 11.98
C ALA A 57 11.21 -5.09 11.25
N ILE A 58 10.27 -5.79 10.61
CA ILE A 58 10.55 -6.96 9.77
C ILE A 58 11.45 -6.58 8.58
N LEU A 59 11.21 -5.43 7.95
CA LEU A 59 12.01 -4.95 6.81
C LEU A 59 13.38 -4.46 7.29
N GLU A 60 13.43 -3.77 8.43
CA GLU A 60 14.70 -3.30 9.05
C GLU A 60 15.60 -4.47 9.46
N GLN A 61 15.04 -5.50 10.09
CA GLN A 61 15.79 -6.70 10.52
C GLN A 61 16.39 -7.46 9.33
N ARG A 62 15.69 -7.45 8.19
CA ARG A 62 16.16 -8.03 6.92
C ARG A 62 17.08 -7.09 6.13
N ARG A 63 17.31 -5.87 6.63
CA ARG A 63 18.12 -4.82 5.98
C ARG A 63 17.60 -4.43 4.58
N LEU A 64 16.28 -4.50 4.41
CA LEU A 64 15.61 -4.10 3.17
C LEU A 64 15.25 -2.61 3.15
N ILE A 65 15.20 -2.00 4.32
CA ILE A 65 15.08 -0.55 4.53
C ILE A 65 16.02 -0.11 5.65
N ASP A 66 16.37 1.16 5.67
CA ASP A 66 17.16 1.78 6.73
C ASP A 66 16.35 2.71 7.66
N ASN A 67 17.01 3.19 8.72
CA ASN A 67 16.40 4.07 9.71
C ASN A 67 15.92 5.41 9.13
N GLU A 68 16.56 5.90 8.07
CA GLU A 68 16.19 7.16 7.42
C GLU A 68 14.89 6.98 6.62
N GLN A 69 14.80 5.90 5.83
CA GLN A 69 13.58 5.52 5.12
C GLN A 69 12.40 5.31 6.08
N VAL A 70 12.63 4.63 7.21
CA VAL A 70 11.61 4.42 8.25
C VAL A 70 11.12 5.75 8.81
N ARG A 71 12.04 6.64 9.18
CA ARG A 71 11.71 7.96 9.73
C ARG A 71 10.91 8.79 8.73
N ASP A 72 11.37 8.84 7.48
CA ASP A 72 10.77 9.66 6.43
C ASP A 72 9.38 9.14 6.06
N CYS A 73 9.21 7.82 6.04
CA CYS A 73 7.90 7.21 5.80
C CYS A 73 6.92 7.47 6.95
N LYS A 74 7.38 7.30 8.20
CA LYS A 74 6.57 7.55 9.39
C LYS A 74 6.06 8.98 9.48
N ASN A 75 6.91 9.95 9.15
CA ASN A 75 6.57 11.38 9.23
C ASN A 75 5.41 11.79 8.31
N ARG A 76 5.06 10.97 7.32
CA ARG A 76 3.99 11.23 6.35
C ARG A 76 2.69 10.48 6.65
N MET A 77 2.60 9.78 7.79
CA MET A 77 1.51 8.85 8.11
C MET A 77 1.32 7.77 7.03
N ASN A 78 2.43 7.35 6.42
CA ASN A 78 2.45 6.31 5.38
C ASN A 78 2.70 4.93 6.00
N THR A 79 2.64 3.89 5.17
CA THR A 79 3.11 2.54 5.47
C THR A 79 3.98 1.99 4.35
N PHE A 80 4.57 0.82 4.54
CA PHE A 80 5.34 0.14 3.51
C PHE A 80 4.50 -0.90 2.77
N GLY A 81 4.50 -0.82 1.45
CA GLY A 81 4.06 -1.87 0.54
C GLY A 81 5.28 -2.54 -0.11
N PHE A 82 5.12 -3.78 -0.54
CA PHE A 82 6.15 -4.45 -1.32
C PHE A 82 5.59 -5.44 -2.34
N THR A 83 6.34 -5.65 -3.41
CA THR A 83 6.14 -6.71 -4.42
C THR A 83 7.40 -7.57 -4.52
N GLY A 84 7.21 -8.84 -4.92
CA GLY A 84 8.28 -9.83 -4.89
C GLY A 84 8.64 -10.35 -3.48
N PRO A 85 9.31 -11.51 -3.38
CA PRO A 85 9.62 -12.13 -2.09
C PRO A 85 10.72 -11.37 -1.34
N LEU A 86 10.55 -11.23 -0.02
CA LEU A 86 11.51 -10.53 0.87
C LEU A 86 12.88 -11.22 0.98
N GLU A 87 13.01 -12.47 0.55
CA GLU A 87 14.28 -13.21 0.49
C GLU A 87 15.07 -12.94 -0.80
N GLY A 88 14.44 -12.34 -1.80
CA GLY A 88 15.04 -12.00 -3.09
C GLY A 88 15.43 -10.52 -3.17
N ASP A 89 14.98 -9.88 -4.24
CA ASP A 89 15.15 -8.44 -4.48
C ASP A 89 13.75 -7.81 -4.61
N PRO A 90 13.04 -7.60 -3.49
CA PRO A 90 11.70 -7.06 -3.51
C PRO A 90 11.72 -5.57 -3.85
N GLU A 91 10.66 -5.10 -4.50
CA GLU A 91 10.38 -3.66 -4.61
C GLU A 91 9.62 -3.22 -3.36
N ILE A 92 10.10 -2.19 -2.67
CA ILE A 92 9.53 -1.72 -1.40
C ILE A 92 9.26 -0.23 -1.50
N ASP A 93 8.01 0.14 -1.29
CA ASP A 93 7.54 1.52 -1.41
C ASP A 93 6.95 2.03 -0.10
N CYS A 94 7.30 3.26 0.26
CA CYS A 94 6.58 4.00 1.26
C CYS A 94 5.28 4.57 0.66
N ILE A 95 4.17 3.88 0.89
CA ILE A 95 2.86 4.18 0.34
C ILE A 95 1.96 4.93 1.33
N TYR A 96 1.14 5.83 0.81
CA TYR A 96 0.17 6.57 1.61
C TYR A 96 -1.17 5.85 1.64
N GLN A 97 -1.73 5.65 2.84
CA GLN A 97 -3.12 5.25 2.98
C GLN A 97 -4.00 6.48 2.76
N ASN A 98 -4.79 6.45 1.68
CA ASN A 98 -5.80 7.48 1.47
C ASN A 98 -6.93 7.28 2.48
N ASP A 99 -6.78 7.86 3.66
CA ASP A 99 -7.86 7.96 4.63
C ASP A 99 -9.07 8.63 3.96
N SER A 100 -10.26 8.12 4.24
CA SER A 100 -11.57 8.58 3.76
C SER A 100 -11.84 10.09 3.89
N ALA A 101 -10.93 10.87 4.47
CA ALA A 101 -10.93 12.33 4.61
C ALA A 101 -10.99 13.11 3.27
N LYS A 102 -10.71 12.48 2.12
CA LYS A 102 -10.93 13.09 0.79
C LYS A 102 -12.04 12.45 -0.03
N ASN A 103 -12.76 11.48 0.52
CA ASN A 103 -13.97 10.98 -0.10
C ASN A 103 -15.12 11.96 0.18
N MET A 104 -15.22 13.02 -0.62
CA MET A 104 -16.32 14.01 -0.57
C MET A 104 -17.72 13.37 -0.81
N PHE A 105 -17.78 12.07 -1.12
CA PHE A 105 -19.01 11.28 -1.22
C PHE A 105 -19.50 10.70 0.12
N LEU A 106 -18.64 10.59 1.14
CA LEU A 106 -18.94 9.91 2.40
C LEU A 106 -19.29 10.85 3.57
N ASN A 107 -19.32 12.17 3.36
CA ASN A 107 -19.84 13.13 4.36
C ASN A 107 -21.38 13.04 4.45
N GLN A 108 -21.91 11.91 4.93
CA GLN A 108 -23.23 11.84 5.50
C GLN A 108 -23.13 11.98 7.03
N PRO A 109 -23.85 12.93 7.64
CA PRO A 109 -23.82 13.09 9.09
C PRO A 109 -24.41 11.84 9.76
N GLY A 110 -23.61 11.13 10.56
CA GLY A 110 -24.10 10.06 11.44
C GLY A 110 -23.25 8.79 11.55
N ILE A 111 -22.22 8.60 10.73
CA ILE A 111 -21.38 7.40 10.80
C ILE A 111 -20.07 7.74 11.52
N GLY A 112 -20.00 7.36 12.80
CA GLY A 112 -18.81 7.53 13.63
C GLY A 112 -17.60 6.81 13.04
N ILE A 113 -16.48 7.52 12.98
CA ILE A 113 -15.18 6.99 12.55
C ILE A 113 -14.73 5.96 13.61
N PRO A 114 -14.43 4.69 13.26
CA PRO A 114 -13.93 3.71 14.21
C PRO A 114 -12.53 4.09 14.74
N PRO A 115 -12.19 3.65 15.97
CA PRO A 115 -10.91 3.97 16.60
C PRO A 115 -9.71 3.43 15.82
N GLU A 116 -8.61 4.15 15.94
CA GLU A 116 -7.34 4.02 15.20
C GLU A 116 -6.67 2.64 15.31
N SER A 117 -7.00 1.86 16.35
CA SER A 117 -6.46 0.51 16.56
C SER A 117 -6.93 -0.54 15.54
N ASP A 118 -7.97 -0.24 14.77
CA ASP A 118 -8.61 -1.18 13.83
C ASP A 118 -8.36 -0.82 12.34
N ARG A 119 -7.40 0.06 12.03
CA ARG A 119 -7.12 0.51 10.65
C ARG A 119 -6.14 -0.44 9.94
N PHE A 120 -6.55 -0.93 8.76
CA PHE A 120 -5.80 -1.85 7.90
C PHE A 120 -4.68 -1.15 7.13
#